data_AF-A0A8H3R342-F1
#
_entry.id   AF-A0A8H3R342-F1
#
_cell.length_a   1.000
_cell.length_b   1.000
_cell.length_c   1.000
_cell.angle_alpha   90.00
_cell.angle_beta   90.00
_cell.angle_gamma   90.00
#
_symmetry.space_group_name_H-M   'P 1'
#
loop_
_entity.id
_entity.type
_entity.pdbx_description
1 polymer ?
#
loop_
_entity_poly.entity_id
_entity_poly.type
_entity_poly.pdbx_seq_one_letter_code
_entity_poly.pdbx_strand_id
1 'polypeptide(L)'
;MKVSKQERQHQTILQLWGEGVCKGTEIHKITNIPLFTIYDNIKKLEMNEKIGRKEGSGHPKKITSKFFKTFGQFVRRDTSISTRTLAKKLTNTGLEVSHMTISRHLTD
;
A
#
# COMPACT_ATOMS: atom_id res chain seq x y z
N MET A 1 -9.43 -17.03 -10.91
CA MET A 1 -9.53 -15.82 -10.07
C MET A 1 -10.75 -15.01 -10.51
N LYS A 2 -11.68 -14.63 -9.61
CA LYS A 2 -12.77 -13.72 -9.96
C LYS A 2 -12.22 -12.29 -9.99
N VAL A 3 -12.14 -11.69 -11.17
CA VAL A 3 -11.76 -10.28 -11.34
C VAL A 3 -12.90 -9.40 -10.83
N SER A 4 -12.57 -8.45 -9.95
CA SER A 4 -13.55 -7.53 -9.37
C SER A 4 -14.19 -6.64 -10.45
N LYS A 5 -15.38 -6.09 -10.19
CA LYS A 5 -16.04 -5.17 -11.14
C LYS A 5 -15.18 -3.96 -11.46
N GLN A 6 -14.53 -3.40 -10.44
CA GLN A 6 -13.64 -2.24 -10.55
C GLN A 6 -12.43 -2.54 -11.43
N GLU A 7 -11.83 -3.72 -11.24
CA GLU A 7 -10.66 -4.14 -12.01
C GLU A 7 -10.99 -4.35 -13.49
N ARG A 8 -12.18 -4.91 -13.79
CA ARG A 8 -12.66 -4.99 -15.18
C ARG A 8 -12.84 -3.61 -15.81
N GLN A 9 -13.47 -2.68 -15.09
CA GLN A 9 -13.66 -1.32 -15.57
C GLN A 9 -12.32 -0.61 -15.84
N HIS A 10 -11.31 -0.80 -14.98
CA HIS A 10 -9.98 -0.26 -15.20
C HIS A 10 -9.31 -0.83 -16.45
N GLN A 11 -9.37 -2.15 -16.65
CA GLN A 11 -8.79 -2.80 -17.82
C GLN A 11 -9.46 -2.31 -19.12
N THR A 12 -10.78 -2.15 -19.13
CA THR A 12 -11.50 -1.63 -20.30
C THR A 12 -11.12 -0.18 -20.61
N ILE A 13 -11.01 0.69 -19.60
CA ILE A 13 -10.59 2.10 -19.80
C ILE A 13 -9.13 2.16 -20.30
N LEU A 14 -8.23 1.34 -19.73
CA LEU A 14 -6.84 1.24 -20.14
C LEU A 14 -6.71 0.83 -21.62
N GLN A 15 -7.49 -0.17 -22.02
CA GLN A 15 -7.50 -0.65 -23.40
C GLN A 15 -7.96 0.44 -24.38
N LEU A 16 -9.11 1.09 -24.09
CA LEU A 16 -9.64 2.17 -24.93
C LEU A 16 -8.69 3.36 -25.02
N TRP A 17 -7.99 3.67 -23.93
CA TRP A 17 -6.95 4.70 -23.91
C TRP A 17 -5.77 4.35 -24.84
N GLY A 18 -5.29 3.11 -24.80
CA GLY A 18 -4.23 2.62 -25.69
C GLY A 18 -4.64 2.58 -27.16
N GLU A 19 -5.93 2.40 -27.44
CA GLU A 19 -6.53 2.48 -28.78
C GLU A 19 -6.76 3.93 -29.26
N GLY A 20 -6.45 4.94 -28.43
CA GLY A 20 -6.54 6.37 -28.78
C GLY A 20 -7.88 7.03 -28.45
N VAL A 21 -8.81 6.34 -27.78
CA VAL A 21 -10.09 6.90 -27.33
C VAL A 21 -9.89 7.61 -25.99
N CYS A 22 -9.44 8.87 -26.04
CA CYS A 22 -9.12 9.66 -24.85
C CYS A 22 -10.30 10.50 -24.32
N LYS A 23 -11.41 10.59 -25.05
CA LYS A 23 -12.58 11.39 -24.63
C LYS A 23 -13.47 10.57 -23.69
N GLY A 24 -13.59 11.03 -22.44
CA GLY A 24 -14.39 10.33 -21.42
C GLY A 24 -15.87 10.12 -21.81
N THR A 25 -16.45 11.01 -22.60
CA THR A 25 -17.82 10.87 -23.12
C THR A 25 -17.98 9.74 -24.13
N GLU A 26 -16.95 9.48 -24.94
CA GLU A 26 -16.93 8.36 -25.90
C GLU A 26 -16.78 7.04 -25.15
N ILE A 27 -15.87 6.97 -24.17
CA ILE A 27 -15.71 5.81 -23.29
C ILE A 27 -17.02 5.50 -22.57
N HIS A 28 -17.74 6.50 -22.08
CA HIS A 28 -19.04 6.30 -21.42
C HIS A 28 -20.07 5.68 -22.37
N LYS A 29 -20.16 6.17 -23.61
CA LYS A 29 -21.08 5.60 -24.62
C LYS A 29 -20.78 4.13 -24.94
N ILE A 30 -19.50 3.77 -24.98
CA ILE A 30 -19.04 2.41 -25.30
C ILE A 30 -19.25 1.45 -24.12
N THR A 31 -18.93 1.90 -22.90
CA THR A 31 -18.77 1.02 -21.72
C THR A 31 -19.88 1.16 -20.69
N ASN A 32 -20.68 2.23 -20.77
CA ASN A 32 -21.64 2.66 -19.76
C ASN A 32 -21.03 2.83 -18.34
N ILE A 33 -19.71 3.02 -18.25
CA ILE A 33 -19.04 3.34 -16.98
C ILE A 33 -19.39 4.80 -16.61
N PRO A 34 -19.68 5.12 -15.33
CA PRO A 34 -19.96 6.49 -14.92
C PRO A 34 -18.84 7.45 -15.33
N LEU A 35 -19.22 8.62 -15.89
CA LEU A 35 -18.27 9.64 -16.35
C LEU A 35 -17.25 10.04 -15.28
N PHE A 36 -17.70 10.17 -14.03
CA PHE A 36 -16.81 10.48 -12.90
C PHE A 36 -15.67 9.46 -12.77
N THR A 37 -15.99 8.16 -12.86
CA THR A 37 -15.00 7.08 -12.81
C THR A 37 -14.06 7.13 -14.00
N ILE A 38 -14.56 7.46 -15.19
CA ILE A 38 -13.74 7.56 -16.39
C ILE A 38 -12.73 8.70 -16.25
N TYR A 39 -13.19 9.91 -15.89
CA TYR A 39 -12.31 11.07 -15.75
C TYR A 39 -11.27 10.91 -14.63
N ASP A 40 -11.64 10.30 -13.50
CA ASP A 40 -10.69 9.99 -12.43
C ASP A 40 -9.58 9.05 -12.92
N ASN A 41 -9.91 8.05 -13.74
CA ASN A 41 -8.93 7.12 -14.29
C ASN A 41 -8.08 7.74 -15.41
N ILE A 42 -8.66 8.56 -16.29
CA ILE A 42 -7.91 9.34 -17.29
C ILE A 42 -6.88 10.24 -16.61
N LYS A 43 -7.28 10.96 -15.55
CA LYS A 43 -6.36 11.80 -14.79
C LYS A 43 -5.19 11.01 -14.19
N LYS A 44 -5.44 9.78 -13.73
CA LYS A 44 -4.37 8.89 -13.23
C LYS A 44 -3.44 8.42 -14.34
N LEU A 45 -3.97 8.14 -15.53
CA LEU A 45 -3.19 7.77 -16.71
C LEU A 45 -2.26 8.90 -17.14
N GLU A 46 -2.78 10.13 -17.21
CA GLU A 46 -1.98 11.32 -17.54
C GLU A 46 -0.86 11.59 -16.53
N MET A 47 -1.11 11.32 -15.24
CA MET A 47 -0.14 11.62 -14.18
C MET A 47 0.94 10.54 -13.99
N ASN A 48 0.57 9.26 -14.08
CA ASN A 48 1.44 8.15 -13.64
C ASN A 48 1.54 6.98 -14.63
N GLU A 49 0.93 7.11 -15.82
CA GLU A 49 0.78 6.02 -16.82
C GLU A 49 0.14 4.74 -16.25
N LYS A 50 -0.47 4.82 -15.05
CA LYS A 50 -0.99 3.67 -14.31
C LYS A 50 -2.29 4.04 -13.60
N ILE A 51 -3.30 3.19 -13.78
CA ILE A 51 -4.63 3.29 -13.13
C ILE A 51 -4.64 2.58 -11.76
N GLY A 52 -3.59 1.80 -11.47
CA GLY A 52 -3.49 1.01 -10.24
C GLY A 52 -3.60 1.84 -8.97
N ARG A 53 -4.15 1.25 -7.91
CA ARG A 53 -4.06 1.83 -6.57
C ARG A 53 -2.58 1.99 -6.22
N LYS A 54 -2.20 3.09 -5.56
CA LYS A 54 -0.87 3.21 -4.94
C LYS A 54 -0.68 2.02 -4.01
N GLU A 55 0.26 1.14 -4.32
CA GLU A 55 0.66 0.08 -3.42
C GLU A 55 1.20 0.73 -2.13
N GLY A 56 0.68 0.29 -0.97
CA GLY A 56 1.08 0.82 0.33
C GLY A 56 0.27 2.01 0.86
N SER A 57 -1.01 2.15 0.49
CA SER A 57 -1.92 3.11 1.14
C SER A 57 -2.23 2.70 2.59
N GLY A 58 -1.30 2.99 3.50
CA GLY A 58 -1.44 2.78 4.94
C GLY A 58 -0.55 3.73 5.71
N HIS A 59 -0.86 3.95 6.98
CA HIS A 59 -0.01 4.76 7.85
C HIS A 59 1.36 4.07 7.98
N PRO A 60 2.49 4.77 7.77
CA PRO A 60 3.81 4.21 7.96
C PRO A 60 3.93 3.57 9.35
N LYS A 61 4.34 2.30 9.41
CA LYS A 61 4.59 1.64 10.69
C LYS A 61 5.79 2.31 11.38
N LYS A 62 5.68 2.59 12.69
CA LYS A 62 6.81 3.08 13.49
C LYS A 62 8.02 2.14 13.42
N ILE A 63 7.77 0.82 13.49
CA ILE A 63 8.81 -0.19 13.26
C ILE A 63 8.90 -0.45 11.76
N THR A 64 9.91 0.12 11.12
CA THR A 64 10.15 -0.06 9.68
C THR A 64 10.83 -1.40 9.40
N SER A 65 10.85 -1.82 8.13
CA SER A 65 11.48 -3.08 7.68
C SER A 65 12.96 -3.22 8.10
N LYS A 66 13.70 -2.11 8.13
CA LYS A 66 15.10 -2.09 8.62
C LYS A 66 15.20 -2.52 10.08
N PHE A 67 14.35 -1.95 10.93
CA PHE A 67 14.31 -2.26 12.35
C PHE A 67 13.65 -3.61 12.64
N PHE A 68 12.82 -4.12 11.74
CA PHE A 68 12.26 -5.46 11.85
C PHE A 68 13.34 -6.55 11.86
N LYS A 69 14.36 -6.42 11.00
CA LYS A 69 15.47 -7.39 10.94
C LYS A 69 16.30 -7.39 12.23
N THR A 70 16.64 -6.21 12.74
CA THR A 70 17.42 -6.09 13.99
C THR A 70 16.62 -6.54 15.19
N PHE A 71 15.34 -6.16 15.25
CA PHE A 71 14.39 -6.61 16.27
C PHE A 71 14.25 -8.14 16.30
N GLY A 72 14.02 -8.76 15.14
CA GLY A 72 13.91 -10.21 15.03
C GLY A 72 15.18 -10.95 15.49
N GLN A 73 16.36 -10.38 15.24
CA GLN A 73 17.61 -10.94 15.76
C GLN A 73 17.70 -10.88 17.28
N PHE A 74 17.25 -9.80 17.92
CA PHE A 74 17.25 -9.71 19.38
C PHE A 74 16.34 -10.75 20.03
N VAL A 75 15.13 -10.93 19.49
CA VAL A 75 14.18 -11.93 19.99
C VAL A 75 14.68 -13.36 19.75
N ARG A 76 15.32 -13.63 18.60
CA ARG A 76 15.88 -14.97 18.31
C ARG A 76 17.06 -15.34 19.19
N ARG A 77 17.89 -14.36 19.60
CA ARG A 77 19.06 -14.60 20.47
C ARG A 77 18.67 -14.81 21.92
N ASP A 78 17.59 -14.16 22.36
CA ASP A 78 17.09 -14.24 23.73
C ASP A 78 15.56 -14.17 23.70
N THR A 79 14.92 -15.33 23.82
CA THR A 79 13.46 -15.46 23.80
C THR A 79 12.81 -14.99 25.11
N SER A 80 13.60 -14.80 26.18
CA SER A 80 13.13 -14.34 27.49
C SER A 80 13.21 -12.82 27.66
N ILE A 81 13.68 -12.11 26.63
CA ILE A 81 13.93 -10.68 26.71
C ILE A 81 12.63 -9.89 26.95
N SER A 82 12.65 -9.01 27.95
CA SER A 82 11.50 -8.16 28.24
C SER A 82 11.27 -7.11 27.13
N THR A 83 10.02 -6.74 26.90
CA THR A 83 9.64 -5.69 25.94
C THR A 83 10.25 -4.32 26.29
N ARG A 84 10.47 -4.04 27.58
CA ARG A 84 11.17 -2.83 28.06
C ARG A 84 12.65 -2.86 27.69
N THR A 85 13.30 -4.02 27.81
CA THR A 85 14.70 -4.20 27.41
C THR A 85 14.84 -4.09 25.89
N LEU A 86 13.91 -4.66 25.13
CA LEU A 86 13.85 -4.51 23.67
C LEU A 86 13.70 -3.04 23.24
N ALA A 87 12.85 -2.27 23.91
CA ALA A 87 12.70 -0.83 23.65
C ALA A 87 14.02 -0.09 23.80
N LYS A 88 14.74 -0.30 24.92
CA LYS A 88 16.06 0.31 25.14
C LYS A 88 17.07 -0.09 24.07
N LYS A 89 17.10 -1.38 23.68
CA LYS A 89 18.00 -1.85 22.61
C LYS A 89 17.68 -1.19 21.26
N LEU A 90 16.40 -1.03 20.93
CA LEU A 90 15.97 -0.35 19.70
C LEU A 90 16.32 1.15 19.74
N THR A 91 16.16 1.81 20.88
CA THR A 91 16.60 3.21 21.06
C THR A 91 18.09 3.35 20.78
N ASN A 92 18.92 2.44 21.29
CA ASN A 92 20.37 2.44 21.01
C ASN A 92 20.70 2.22 19.52
N THR A 93 19.81 1.60 18.76
CA THR A 93 19.95 1.44 17.30
C THR A 93 19.37 2.62 16.50
N GLY A 94 18.85 3.64 17.18
CA GLY A 94 18.28 4.84 16.57
C GLY A 94 16.77 4.80 16.34
N LEU A 95 16.04 3.83 16.93
CA LEU A 95 14.58 3.79 16.89
C LEU A 95 13.98 3.92 18.29
N GLU A 96 13.43 5.09 18.58
CA GLU A 96 12.69 5.32 19.81
C GLU A 96 11.26 4.79 19.70
N VAL A 97 10.96 3.72 20.42
CA VAL A 97 9.63 3.09 20.48
C VAL A 97 9.26 2.72 21.91
N SER A 98 7.97 2.88 22.23
CA SER A 98 7.46 2.45 23.54
C SER A 98 7.45 0.93 23.65
N HIS A 99 7.61 0.40 24.87
CA HIS A 99 7.48 -1.04 25.12
C HIS A 99 6.11 -1.58 24.70
N MET A 100 5.06 -0.75 24.76
CA MET A 100 3.71 -1.10 24.33
C MET A 100 3.63 -1.26 22.79
N THR A 101 4.34 -0.42 22.04
CA THR A 101 4.47 -0.56 20.58
C THR A 101 5.12 -1.89 20.21
N ILE A 102 6.13 -2.31 20.96
CA ILE A 102 6.79 -3.61 20.77
C ILE A 102 5.86 -4.76 21.12
N SER A 103 5.14 -4.66 22.23
CA SER A 103 4.20 -5.70 22.66
C SER A 103 3.11 -5.95 21.61
N ARG A 104 2.48 -4.89 21.09
CA ARG A 104 1.50 -5.02 20.00
C ARG A 104 2.08 -5.70 18.77
N HIS A 105 3.34 -5.38 18.46
CA HIS A 105 4.02 -5.94 17.30
C HIS A 105 4.41 -7.42 17.46
N LEU A 106 4.58 -7.92 18.70
CA LEU A 106 4.84 -9.34 18.97
C LEU A 106 3.57 -10.19 18.95
N THR A 107 2.40 -9.54 19.09
CA THR A 107 1.09 -10.19 19.08
C THR A 107 0.38 -10.15 17.73
N ASP A 108 0.86 -9.32 16.78
CA ASP A 108 0.39 -9.24 15.39
C ASP A 108 0.87 -10.45 14.56
#